data_AF-A0A1Y3ZJI9-F1
#
_entry.id   AF-A0A1Y3ZJI9-F1
#
_cell.length_a   1.000
_cell.length_b   1.000
_cell.length_c   1.000
_cell.angle_alpha   90.00
_cell.angle_beta   90.00
_cell.angle_gamma   90.00
#
_symmetry.space_group_name_H-M   'P 1'
#
loop_
_entity.id
_entity.type
_entity.pdbx_description
1 polymer ?
#
loop_
_entity_poly.entity_id
_entity_poly.type
_entity_poly.pdbx_seq_one_letter_code
_entity_poly.pdbx_strand_id
1 'polypeptide(L)'
;MSNAKLMTPLFYQGNFNAGGKKMRAILVREVSNGTDTYRLWRRDGKPDRQYPQGEGDDYILYVELHGYLATLRTTDYYLIDRCGYQAMVAAMYGDEDKREQYFDGLRRSGGDDAVLEALRQEKQLIRELGRDPAHQADYIKAILDGHVSTYLESRESGGETFPDFIGALILGELPTCRELSAIYKDKCREKSREQKAKADAEDRTYCRERNRQAQQQVQDAIRTIREGGVLQNDTVEFYRSRYDSSACSIFLYLMRRYQVDVPLRTQGWINNKLAAATIADGRCSHLQFWGHGRNRASRRFVDCMNKLTRAVLAEQENVCGTSGSPPS
;
A
#
# COMPACT_ATOMS: atom_id res chain seq x y z
N MET A 1 45.21 -5.44 5.13
CA MET A 1 44.41 -5.53 3.89
C MET A 1 43.36 -6.61 4.12
N SER A 2 42.07 -6.31 4.01
CA SER A 2 41.03 -7.33 4.19
C SER A 2 41.17 -8.42 3.13
N ASN A 3 41.13 -9.69 3.54
CA ASN A 3 41.27 -10.87 2.67
C ASN A 3 39.98 -11.14 1.88
N ALA A 4 39.48 -10.11 1.18
CA ALA A 4 38.22 -10.13 0.47
C ALA A 4 38.35 -10.90 -0.85
N LYS A 5 37.38 -11.76 -1.15
CA LYS A 5 37.28 -12.53 -2.40
C LYS A 5 36.08 -12.09 -3.23
N LEU A 6 36.16 -12.27 -4.54
CA LEU A 6 35.04 -12.06 -5.45
C LEU A 6 34.17 -13.31 -5.48
N MET A 7 32.96 -13.20 -4.94
CA MET A 7 31.97 -14.28 -4.86
C MET A 7 30.71 -13.92 -5.65
N THR A 8 29.90 -14.92 -6.01
CA THR A 8 28.63 -14.70 -6.72
C THR A 8 27.48 -14.71 -5.72
N PRO A 9 26.80 -13.60 -5.40
CA PRO A 9 25.60 -13.68 -4.59
C PRO A 9 24.46 -14.29 -5.40
N LEU A 10 23.61 -15.08 -4.74
CA LEU A 10 22.40 -15.64 -5.36
C LEU A 10 21.45 -14.53 -5.84
N PHE A 11 21.36 -13.46 -5.05
CA PHE A 11 20.57 -12.28 -5.39
C PHE A 11 21.46 -11.04 -5.53
N TYR A 12 21.20 -10.25 -6.56
CA TYR A 12 21.85 -8.96 -6.78
C TYR A 12 20.78 -7.88 -6.94
N GLN A 13 20.82 -6.83 -6.10
CA GLN A 13 19.81 -5.76 -6.07
C GLN A 13 18.37 -6.29 -5.98
N GLY A 14 18.13 -7.27 -5.10
CA GLY A 14 16.80 -7.85 -4.85
C GLY A 14 16.30 -8.82 -5.93
N ASN A 15 17.09 -9.10 -6.97
CA ASN A 15 16.70 -10.00 -8.06
C ASN A 15 17.65 -11.20 -8.16
N PHE A 16 17.15 -12.33 -8.66
CA PHE A 16 18.00 -13.50 -8.95
C PHE A 16 19.14 -13.11 -9.89
N ASN A 17 20.37 -13.46 -9.51
CA ASN A 17 21.59 -13.03 -10.19
C ASN A 17 21.92 -13.91 -11.41
N ALA A 18 21.05 -13.90 -12.41
CA ALA A 18 21.25 -14.67 -13.65
C ALA A 18 22.51 -14.25 -14.43
N GLY A 19 22.95 -12.99 -14.27
CA GLY A 19 24.13 -12.45 -14.95
C GLY A 19 25.46 -12.77 -14.28
N GLY A 20 25.47 -13.54 -13.19
CA GLY A 20 26.72 -13.92 -12.51
C GLY A 20 27.51 -12.74 -11.95
N LYS A 21 26.84 -11.61 -11.64
CA LYS A 21 27.47 -10.42 -11.07
C LYS A 21 28.22 -10.80 -9.80
N LYS A 22 29.41 -10.25 -9.59
CA LYS A 22 30.24 -10.57 -8.43
C LYS A 22 30.07 -9.52 -7.33
N MET A 23 30.31 -9.93 -6.10
CA MET A 23 30.48 -9.05 -4.95
C MET A 23 31.77 -9.37 -4.21
N ARG A 24 32.40 -8.37 -3.60
CA ARG A 24 33.49 -8.59 -2.66
C ARG A 24 32.91 -9.08 -1.33
N ALA A 25 33.44 -10.19 -0.83
CA ALA A 25 33.01 -10.80 0.42
C ALA A 25 34.21 -11.23 1.25
N ILE A 26 34.06 -11.20 2.57
CA ILE A 26 35.07 -11.62 3.54
C ILE A 26 34.55 -12.88 4.23
N LEU A 27 35.39 -13.93 4.27
CA LEU A 27 35.11 -15.13 5.05
C LEU A 27 35.15 -14.76 6.53
N VAL A 28 34.06 -15.05 7.24
CA VAL A 28 33.93 -14.80 8.68
C VAL A 28 34.50 -15.99 9.44
N ARG A 29 33.93 -17.18 9.21
CA ARG A 29 34.37 -18.45 9.79
C ARG A 29 33.72 -19.64 9.08
N GLU A 30 34.18 -20.83 9.41
CA GLU A 30 33.54 -22.10 9.06
C GLU A 30 32.93 -22.71 10.33
N VAL A 31 31.75 -23.29 10.22
CA VAL A 31 31.03 -23.95 11.33
C VAL A 31 30.58 -25.33 10.91
N SER A 32 30.58 -26.29 11.84
CA SER A 32 30.18 -27.67 11.56
C SER A 32 29.62 -28.37 12.79
N ASN A 33 28.63 -29.23 12.59
CA ASN A 33 28.07 -30.18 13.56
C ASN A 33 28.61 -31.62 13.36
N GLY A 34 29.65 -31.81 12.53
CA GLY A 34 30.22 -33.11 12.16
C GLY A 34 29.55 -33.79 10.95
N THR A 35 28.33 -33.39 10.57
CA THR A 35 27.63 -33.89 9.38
C THR A 35 27.60 -32.83 8.28
N ASP A 36 27.21 -31.61 8.65
CA ASP A 36 27.10 -30.44 7.80
C ASP A 36 28.24 -29.47 8.12
N THR A 37 28.75 -28.79 7.07
CA THR A 37 29.77 -27.75 7.21
C THR A 37 29.38 -26.54 6.39
N TYR A 38 29.37 -25.37 7.01
CA TYR A 38 28.96 -24.11 6.39
C TYR A 38 30.05 -23.06 6.49
N ARG A 39 30.42 -22.49 5.35
CA ARG A 39 31.30 -21.31 5.28
C ARG A 39 30.47 -20.04 5.32
N LEU A 40 30.70 -19.25 6.36
CA LEU A 40 29.99 -18.00 6.59
C LEU A 40 30.77 -16.82 6.04
N TRP A 41 30.09 -16.02 5.25
CA TRP A 41 30.64 -14.86 4.56
C TRP A 41 29.86 -13.62 4.94
N ARG A 42 30.51 -12.47 4.86
CA ARG A 42 29.86 -11.15 4.89
C ARG A 42 30.30 -10.30 3.71
N ARG A 43 29.52 -9.28 3.38
CA ARG A 43 29.93 -8.28 2.39
C ARG A 43 31.18 -7.52 2.86
N ASP A 44 32.07 -7.21 1.91
CA ASP A 44 33.14 -6.24 2.09
C ASP A 44 32.64 -4.81 1.83
N GLY A 45 33.04 -3.84 2.65
CA GLY A 45 32.63 -2.45 2.52
C GLY A 45 31.65 -1.99 3.61
N LYS A 46 30.66 -1.17 3.23
CA LYS A 46 29.73 -0.52 4.18
C LYS A 46 28.85 -1.57 4.91
N PRO A 47 28.66 -1.42 6.25
CA PRO A 47 27.67 -2.18 7.01
C PRO A 47 26.27 -2.17 6.36
N ASP A 48 25.55 -3.27 6.53
CA ASP A 48 24.17 -3.39 6.07
C ASP A 48 23.20 -2.68 7.02
N ARG A 49 23.54 -2.57 8.31
CA ARG A 49 22.72 -1.92 9.34
C ARG A 49 23.26 -0.56 9.75
N GLN A 50 22.34 0.41 9.92
CA GLN A 50 22.67 1.75 10.38
C GLN A 50 22.81 1.83 11.92
N TYR A 51 22.06 1.01 12.65
CA TYR A 51 22.04 0.98 14.12
C TYR A 51 22.23 -0.46 14.63
N PRO A 52 23.49 -0.92 14.76
CA PRO A 52 23.82 -2.24 15.30
C PRO A 52 23.46 -2.33 16.79
N GLN A 53 22.97 -3.49 17.23
CA GLN A 53 22.64 -3.76 18.63
C GLN A 53 23.87 -4.15 19.48
N GLY A 54 24.93 -4.63 18.83
CA GLY A 54 26.14 -5.10 19.48
C GLY A 54 27.19 -5.57 18.49
N GLU A 55 28.27 -6.14 19.00
CA GLU A 55 29.34 -6.72 18.20
C GLU A 55 28.78 -7.80 17.25
N GLY A 56 29.17 -7.73 15.97
CA GLY A 56 28.73 -8.69 14.95
C GLY A 56 27.35 -8.40 14.34
N ASP A 57 26.69 -7.31 14.72
CA ASP A 57 25.38 -6.94 14.18
C ASP A 57 25.44 -6.01 12.95
N ASP A 58 26.63 -5.71 12.44
CA ASP A 58 26.81 -4.73 11.35
C ASP A 58 26.47 -5.28 9.96
N TYR A 59 26.67 -6.58 9.76
CA TYR A 59 26.65 -7.22 8.44
C TYR A 59 25.71 -8.42 8.42
N ILE A 60 25.00 -8.57 7.32
CA ILE A 60 24.23 -9.78 7.04
C ILE A 60 25.19 -10.91 6.67
N LEU A 61 24.94 -12.08 7.24
CA LEU A 61 25.65 -13.31 6.94
C LEU A 61 25.13 -13.98 5.66
N TYR A 62 26.05 -14.59 4.94
CA TYR A 62 25.83 -15.42 3.78
C TYR A 62 26.44 -16.80 4.00
N VAL A 63 25.81 -17.82 3.44
CA VAL A 63 26.35 -19.16 3.36
C VAL A 63 26.75 -19.46 1.91
N GLU A 64 27.89 -20.12 1.74
CA GLU A 64 28.35 -20.57 0.43
C GLU A 64 27.68 -21.90 0.05
N LEU A 65 26.87 -21.90 -1.01
CA LEU A 65 26.12 -23.06 -1.50
C LEU A 65 26.25 -23.14 -3.02
N HIS A 66 26.75 -24.27 -3.54
CA HIS A 66 26.90 -24.54 -4.97
C HIS A 66 27.52 -23.36 -5.79
N GLY A 67 28.55 -22.71 -5.23
CA GLY A 67 29.26 -21.59 -5.87
C GLY A 67 28.56 -20.22 -5.77
N TYR A 68 27.44 -20.15 -5.06
CA TYR A 68 26.74 -18.91 -4.74
C TYR A 68 26.84 -18.55 -3.25
N LEU A 69 26.70 -17.27 -2.94
CA LEU A 69 26.42 -16.78 -1.59
C LEU A 69 24.91 -16.59 -1.44
N ALA A 70 24.28 -17.48 -0.67
CA ALA A 70 22.89 -17.33 -0.25
C ALA A 70 22.83 -16.55 1.06
N THR A 71 21.94 -15.57 1.16
CA THR A 71 21.81 -14.78 2.40
C THR A 71 21.06 -15.56 3.46
N LEU A 72 21.54 -15.52 4.70
CA LEU A 72 20.82 -16.05 5.87
C LEU A 72 19.83 -15.04 6.46
N ARG A 73 19.80 -13.81 5.93
CA ARG A 73 19.01 -12.66 6.44
C ARG A 73 19.15 -12.40 7.95
N THR A 74 20.25 -12.87 8.54
CA THR A 74 20.60 -12.69 9.94
C THR A 74 22.01 -12.12 10.03
N THR A 75 22.34 -11.53 11.16
CA THR A 75 23.68 -11.05 11.50
C THR A 75 24.37 -12.06 12.41
N ASP A 76 25.65 -11.85 12.70
CA ASP A 76 26.39 -12.73 13.60
C ASP A 76 25.83 -12.69 15.02
N TYR A 77 25.51 -11.48 15.47
CA TYR A 77 24.86 -11.23 16.74
C TYR A 77 23.58 -12.06 16.91
N TYR A 78 22.67 -12.00 15.93
CA TYR A 78 21.41 -12.74 16.01
C TYR A 78 21.56 -14.22 15.74
N LEU A 79 22.58 -14.65 14.98
CA LEU A 79 22.87 -16.07 14.82
C LEU A 79 23.22 -16.68 16.19
N ILE A 80 24.18 -16.09 16.90
CA ILE A 80 24.62 -16.52 18.24
C ILE A 80 23.44 -16.49 19.23
N ASP A 81 22.70 -15.38 19.27
CA ASP A 81 21.59 -15.21 20.19
C ASP A 81 20.50 -16.27 19.97
N ARG A 82 20.09 -16.52 18.71
CA ARG A 82 18.98 -17.44 18.40
C ARG A 82 19.36 -18.90 18.55
N CYS A 83 20.52 -19.33 18.04
CA CYS A 83 20.94 -20.73 18.23
C CYS A 83 21.27 -21.00 19.71
N GLY A 84 21.87 -20.03 20.41
CA GLY A 84 22.14 -20.11 21.83
C GLY A 84 20.87 -20.19 22.67
N TYR A 85 19.83 -19.45 22.31
CA TYR A 85 18.52 -19.53 22.95
C TYR A 85 17.89 -20.92 22.81
N GLN A 86 17.85 -21.47 21.60
CA GLN A 86 17.31 -22.82 21.39
C GLN A 86 18.08 -23.89 22.17
N ALA A 87 19.42 -23.81 22.17
CA ALA A 87 20.26 -24.74 22.91
C ALA A 87 20.09 -24.57 24.44
N MET A 88 19.97 -23.33 24.93
CA MET A 88 19.73 -23.02 26.33
C MET A 88 18.40 -23.58 26.81
N VAL A 89 17.32 -23.37 26.05
CA VAL A 89 15.99 -23.88 26.41
C VAL A 89 16.02 -25.40 26.54
N ALA A 90 16.61 -26.09 25.57
CA ALA A 90 16.76 -27.54 25.61
C ALA A 90 17.61 -28.01 26.80
N ALA A 91 18.71 -27.32 27.11
CA ALA A 91 19.63 -27.69 28.19
C ALA A 91 19.07 -27.44 29.59
N MET A 92 18.40 -26.31 29.82
CA MET A 92 17.93 -25.90 31.16
C MET A 92 16.52 -26.42 31.47
N TYR A 93 15.64 -26.42 30.46
CA TYR A 93 14.21 -26.67 30.66
C TYR A 93 13.72 -27.90 29.89
N GLY A 94 14.44 -28.31 28.84
CA GLY A 94 14.03 -29.38 27.92
C GLY A 94 13.16 -28.84 26.77
N ASP A 95 12.21 -27.96 27.06
CA ASP A 95 11.33 -27.33 26.07
C ASP A 95 10.79 -25.96 26.57
N GLU A 96 10.15 -25.22 25.67
CA GLU A 96 9.59 -23.89 25.95
C GLU A 96 8.46 -23.92 26.98
N ASP A 97 7.62 -24.96 26.97
CA ASP A 97 6.50 -25.07 27.91
C ASP A 97 7.01 -25.20 29.35
N LYS A 98 8.08 -25.98 29.55
CA LYS A 98 8.74 -26.10 30.87
C LYS A 98 9.46 -24.82 31.27
N ARG A 99 10.03 -24.08 30.33
CA ARG A 99 10.60 -22.74 30.60
C ARG A 99 9.52 -21.79 31.09
N GLU A 100 8.36 -21.75 30.43
CA GLU A 100 7.23 -20.91 30.85
C GLU A 100 6.76 -21.28 32.26
N GLN A 101 6.55 -22.57 32.53
CA GLN A 101 6.18 -23.07 33.86
C GLN A 101 7.19 -22.68 34.95
N TYR A 102 8.49 -22.75 34.63
CA TYR A 102 9.54 -22.33 35.54
C TYR A 102 9.45 -20.84 35.90
N PHE A 103 9.30 -19.95 34.90
CA PHE A 103 9.19 -18.50 35.14
C PHE A 103 7.90 -18.11 35.84
N ASP A 104 6.79 -18.81 35.56
CA ASP A 104 5.54 -18.63 36.30
C ASP A 104 5.67 -19.02 37.76
N GLY A 105 6.41 -20.10 38.05
CA GLY A 105 6.79 -20.48 39.40
C GLY A 105 7.57 -19.36 40.10
N LEU A 106 8.61 -18.82 39.45
CA LEU A 106 9.43 -17.73 40.01
C LEU A 106 8.60 -16.48 40.32
N ARG A 107 7.69 -16.07 39.43
CA ARG A 107 6.83 -14.90 39.66
C ARG A 107 5.91 -15.08 40.86
N ARG A 108 5.47 -16.31 41.15
CA ARG A 108 4.59 -16.61 42.29
C ARG A 108 5.34 -16.73 43.61
N SER A 109 6.56 -17.25 43.62
CA SER A 109 7.29 -17.60 44.85
C SER A 109 8.48 -16.70 45.19
N GLY A 110 9.19 -16.17 44.19
CA GLY A 110 10.45 -15.45 44.34
C GLY A 110 10.43 -13.97 43.94
N GLY A 111 9.36 -13.51 43.30
CA GLY A 111 9.21 -12.11 42.87
C GLY A 111 10.21 -11.69 41.78
N ASP A 112 10.33 -10.36 41.56
CA ASP A 112 11.08 -9.80 40.43
C ASP A 112 12.59 -10.12 40.47
N ASP A 113 13.21 -10.13 41.65
CA ASP A 113 14.66 -10.40 41.78
C ASP A 113 15.04 -11.81 41.33
N ALA A 114 14.21 -12.81 41.65
CA ALA A 114 14.42 -14.20 41.22
C ALA A 114 14.27 -14.34 39.70
N VAL A 115 13.32 -13.63 39.10
CA VAL A 115 13.15 -13.56 37.64
C VAL A 115 14.38 -12.91 36.99
N LEU A 116 14.88 -11.80 37.54
CA LEU A 116 16.05 -11.10 37.00
C LEU A 116 17.34 -11.92 37.11
N GLU A 117 17.51 -12.70 38.17
CA GLU A 117 18.63 -13.64 38.31
C GLU A 117 18.56 -14.76 37.28
N ALA A 118 17.40 -15.39 37.12
CA ALA A 118 17.21 -16.43 36.10
C ALA A 118 17.49 -15.90 34.68
N LEU A 119 16.97 -14.73 34.33
CA LEU A 119 17.24 -14.10 33.02
C LEU A 119 18.73 -13.78 32.81
N ARG A 120 19.47 -13.45 33.87
CA ARG A 120 20.93 -13.23 33.78
C ARG A 120 21.66 -14.54 33.47
N GLN A 121 21.27 -15.63 34.12
CA GLN A 121 21.83 -16.97 33.86
C GLN A 121 21.52 -17.43 32.43
N GLU A 122 20.26 -17.29 31.99
CA GLU A 122 19.88 -17.58 30.61
C GLU A 122 20.73 -16.78 29.61
N LYS A 123 20.86 -15.47 29.81
CA LYS A 123 21.65 -14.60 28.92
C LYS A 123 23.12 -15.01 28.83
N GLN A 124 23.70 -15.48 29.94
CA GLN A 124 25.06 -15.99 29.93
C GLN A 124 25.14 -17.29 29.12
N LEU A 125 24.26 -18.25 29.41
CA LEU A 125 24.27 -19.55 28.75
C LEU A 125 23.95 -19.46 27.25
N ILE A 126 23.04 -18.56 26.85
CA ILE A 126 22.75 -18.24 25.44
C ILE A 126 24.03 -17.84 24.71
N ARG A 127 24.85 -16.96 25.30
CA ARG A 127 26.09 -16.49 24.67
C ARG A 127 27.16 -17.57 24.60
N GLU A 128 27.21 -18.46 25.60
CA GLU A 128 28.15 -19.58 25.65
C GLU A 128 27.78 -20.64 24.60
N LEU A 129 26.54 -21.15 24.65
CA LEU A 129 26.05 -22.18 23.72
C LEU A 129 25.94 -21.66 22.29
N GLY A 130 25.55 -20.40 22.10
CA GLY A 130 25.41 -19.79 20.79
C GLY A 130 26.74 -19.58 20.05
N ARG A 131 27.87 -19.58 20.77
CA ARG A 131 29.21 -19.52 20.17
C ARG A 131 29.73 -20.90 19.73
N ASP A 132 29.05 -21.97 20.11
CA ASP A 132 29.39 -23.32 19.68
C ASP A 132 29.16 -23.48 18.16
N PRO A 133 30.19 -23.85 17.38
CA PRO A 133 30.06 -24.10 15.95
C PRO A 133 29.02 -25.16 15.60
N ALA A 134 28.80 -26.17 16.44
CA ALA A 134 27.81 -27.21 16.20
C ALA A 134 26.39 -26.66 16.25
N HIS A 135 26.04 -25.93 17.32
CA HIS A 135 24.72 -25.27 17.43
C HIS A 135 24.47 -24.26 16.32
N GLN A 136 25.51 -23.52 15.89
CA GLN A 136 25.38 -22.62 14.74
C GLN A 136 25.10 -23.38 13.44
N ALA A 137 25.79 -24.51 13.20
CA ALA A 137 25.59 -25.34 12.02
C ALA A 137 24.19 -25.97 12.00
N ASP A 138 23.71 -26.50 13.13
CA ASP A 138 22.36 -27.04 13.25
C ASP A 138 21.29 -25.97 12.98
N TYR A 139 21.49 -24.76 13.52
CA TYR A 139 20.58 -23.65 13.29
C TYR A 139 20.55 -23.21 11.82
N ILE A 140 21.72 -23.12 11.17
CA ILE A 140 21.81 -22.81 9.74
C ILE A 140 21.11 -23.89 8.93
N LYS A 141 21.34 -25.16 9.26
CA LYS A 141 20.66 -26.29 8.61
C LYS A 141 19.15 -26.14 8.69
N ALA A 142 18.59 -25.84 9.86
CA ALA A 142 17.16 -25.62 10.03
C ALA A 142 16.62 -24.46 9.16
N ILE A 143 17.38 -23.36 9.00
CA ILE A 143 17.03 -22.28 8.07
C ILE A 143 16.98 -22.80 6.62
N LEU A 144 18.00 -23.55 6.21
CA LEU A 144 18.12 -24.07 4.85
C LEU A 144 17.05 -25.13 4.53
N ASP A 145 16.73 -26.01 5.48
CA ASP A 145 15.65 -26.98 5.37
C ASP A 145 14.28 -26.28 5.17
N GLY A 146 14.06 -25.16 5.87
CA GLY A 146 12.87 -24.33 5.68
C GLY A 146 12.76 -23.78 4.25
N HIS A 147 13.87 -23.27 3.69
CA HIS A 147 13.92 -22.83 2.29
C HIS A 147 13.64 -23.98 1.31
N VAL A 148 14.16 -25.18 1.58
CA VAL A 148 13.88 -26.38 0.77
C VAL A 148 12.39 -26.71 0.81
N SER A 149 11.75 -26.72 1.98
CA SER A 149 10.30 -26.97 2.11
C SER A 149 9.48 -25.97 1.29
N THR A 150 9.77 -24.66 1.40
CA THR A 150 9.06 -23.62 0.64
C THR A 150 9.21 -23.80 -0.87
N TYR A 151 10.40 -24.19 -1.35
CA TYR A 151 10.60 -24.50 -2.76
C TYR A 151 9.80 -25.73 -3.21
N LEU A 152 9.80 -26.80 -2.42
CA LEU A 152 9.07 -28.04 -2.72
C LEU A 152 7.56 -27.78 -2.83
N GLU A 153 6.98 -27.02 -1.90
CA GLU A 153 5.56 -26.61 -1.94
C GLU A 153 5.22 -25.84 -3.23
N SER A 154 6.07 -24.89 -3.64
CA SER A 154 5.87 -24.16 -4.89
C SER A 154 5.99 -25.08 -6.11
N ARG A 155 6.92 -26.03 -6.09
CA ARG A 155 7.12 -27.00 -7.18
C ARG A 155 5.93 -27.94 -7.32
N GLU A 156 5.43 -28.49 -6.22
CA GLU A 156 4.28 -29.40 -6.17
C GLU A 156 2.98 -28.72 -6.61
N SER A 157 2.81 -27.44 -6.26
CA SER A 157 1.67 -26.63 -6.71
C SER A 157 1.81 -26.10 -8.15
N GLY A 158 2.91 -26.36 -8.85
CA GLY A 158 3.14 -25.82 -10.20
C GLY A 158 3.20 -24.28 -10.22
N GLY A 159 3.79 -23.68 -9.18
CA GLY A 159 4.00 -22.24 -9.09
C GLY A 159 2.75 -21.45 -8.69
N GLU A 160 1.89 -22.00 -7.83
CA GLU A 160 0.83 -21.20 -7.18
C GLU A 160 1.39 -20.24 -6.13
N THR A 161 2.44 -20.65 -5.44
CA THR A 161 3.24 -19.81 -4.56
C THR A 161 4.56 -19.43 -5.22
N PHE A 162 5.21 -18.35 -4.74
CA PHE A 162 6.49 -17.94 -5.27
C PHE A 162 7.58 -18.96 -4.90
N PRO A 163 8.36 -19.51 -5.86
CA PRO A 163 9.36 -20.52 -5.56
C PRO A 163 10.57 -19.94 -4.85
N ASP A 164 11.06 -20.65 -3.84
CA ASP A 164 12.24 -20.26 -3.08
C ASP A 164 13.53 -20.62 -3.82
N PHE A 165 14.33 -19.61 -4.18
CA PHE A 165 15.57 -19.80 -4.92
C PHE A 165 16.71 -20.37 -4.06
N ILE A 166 16.69 -20.19 -2.73
CA ILE A 166 17.69 -20.80 -1.83
C ILE A 166 17.40 -22.30 -1.72
N GLY A 167 16.13 -22.67 -1.55
CA GLY A 167 15.69 -24.08 -1.56
C GLY A 167 16.04 -24.76 -2.88
N ALA A 168 15.73 -24.11 -4.01
CA ALA A 168 16.11 -24.60 -5.33
C ALA A 168 17.63 -24.69 -5.51
N LEU A 169 18.40 -23.74 -4.97
CA LEU A 169 19.86 -23.77 -5.03
C LEU A 169 20.41 -25.02 -4.31
N ILE A 170 19.90 -25.34 -3.12
CA ILE A 170 20.31 -26.52 -2.34
C ILE A 170 19.99 -27.81 -3.10
N LEU A 171 18.83 -27.88 -3.77
CA LEU A 171 18.45 -29.06 -4.57
C LEU A 171 19.08 -29.08 -5.97
N GLY A 172 19.79 -28.04 -6.40
CA GLY A 172 20.36 -27.94 -7.74
C GLY A 172 19.33 -27.63 -8.85
N GLU A 173 18.15 -27.13 -8.50
CA GLU A 173 17.00 -26.94 -9.38
C GLU A 173 16.73 -25.46 -9.74
N LEU A 174 17.78 -24.62 -9.76
CA LEU A 174 17.65 -23.20 -10.13
C LEU A 174 16.95 -22.97 -11.49
N PRO A 175 17.17 -23.77 -12.57
CA PRO A 175 16.44 -23.61 -13.82
C PRO A 175 14.91 -23.76 -13.63
N THR A 176 14.48 -24.84 -12.98
CA THR A 176 13.06 -25.10 -12.67
C THR A 176 12.45 -23.98 -11.83
N CYS A 177 13.18 -23.50 -10.81
CA CYS A 177 12.75 -22.38 -9.98
C CYS A 177 12.50 -21.10 -10.78
N ARG A 178 13.27 -20.84 -11.84
CA ARG A 178 13.06 -19.67 -12.71
C ARG A 178 11.78 -19.81 -13.54
N GLU A 179 11.49 -20.99 -14.04
CA GLU A 179 10.26 -21.28 -14.80
C GLU A 179 9.03 -21.11 -13.90
N LEU A 180 9.05 -21.72 -12.71
CA LEU A 180 7.99 -21.55 -11.70
C LEU A 180 7.79 -20.08 -11.31
N SER A 181 8.88 -19.32 -11.17
CA SER A 181 8.81 -17.89 -10.85
C SER A 181 8.14 -17.08 -11.96
N ALA A 182 8.34 -17.46 -13.22
CA ALA A 182 7.67 -16.84 -14.36
C ALA A 182 6.17 -17.14 -14.35
N ILE A 183 5.79 -18.41 -14.18
CA ILE A 183 4.40 -18.87 -14.08
C ILE A 183 3.65 -18.12 -12.96
N TYR A 184 4.25 -18.06 -11.77
CA TYR A 184 3.68 -17.33 -10.63
C TYR A 184 3.45 -15.84 -10.97
N LYS A 185 4.46 -15.18 -11.57
CA LYS A 185 4.35 -13.76 -11.94
C LYS A 185 3.27 -13.51 -12.99
N ASP A 186 3.07 -14.41 -13.94
CA ASP A 186 1.98 -14.32 -14.91
C ASP A 186 0.61 -14.43 -14.24
N LYS A 187 0.41 -15.43 -13.37
CA LYS A 187 -0.82 -15.57 -12.59
C LYS A 187 -1.10 -14.32 -11.73
N CYS A 188 -0.09 -13.73 -11.10
CA CYS A 188 -0.23 -12.49 -10.33
C CYS A 188 -0.62 -11.30 -11.21
N ARG A 189 -0.04 -11.19 -12.42
CA ARG A 189 -0.40 -10.14 -13.38
C ARG A 189 -1.86 -10.27 -13.83
N GLU A 190 -2.32 -11.49 -14.10
CA GLU A 190 -3.71 -11.76 -14.49
C GLU A 190 -4.69 -11.37 -13.38
N LYS A 191 -4.49 -11.88 -12.15
CA LYS A 191 -5.33 -11.53 -10.99
C LYS A 191 -5.37 -10.01 -10.74
N SER A 192 -4.23 -9.33 -10.86
CA SER A 192 -4.17 -7.87 -10.70
C SER A 192 -4.94 -7.13 -11.80
N ARG A 193 -4.88 -7.60 -13.06
CA ARG A 193 -5.66 -7.06 -14.18
C ARG A 193 -7.15 -7.25 -13.96
N GLU A 194 -7.59 -8.42 -13.51
CA GLU A 194 -8.99 -8.71 -13.21
C GLU A 194 -9.52 -7.83 -12.08
N GLN A 195 -8.78 -7.71 -10.97
CA GLN A 195 -9.12 -6.85 -9.85
C GLN A 195 -9.21 -5.38 -10.28
N LYS A 196 -8.25 -4.91 -11.08
CA LYS A 196 -8.26 -3.56 -11.63
C LYS A 196 -9.46 -3.35 -12.55
N ALA A 197 -9.74 -4.28 -13.46
CA ALA A 197 -10.88 -4.17 -14.38
C ALA A 197 -12.22 -4.14 -13.62
N LYS A 198 -12.35 -4.92 -12.55
CA LYS A 198 -13.51 -4.90 -11.65
C LYS A 198 -13.64 -3.56 -10.94
N ALA A 199 -12.56 -3.06 -10.34
CA ALA A 199 -12.54 -1.76 -9.67
C ALA A 199 -12.89 -0.61 -10.65
N ASP A 200 -12.32 -0.62 -11.86
CA ASP A 200 -12.60 0.37 -12.91
C ASP A 200 -14.06 0.26 -13.40
N ALA A 201 -14.65 -0.93 -13.43
CA ALA A 201 -16.06 -1.12 -13.77
C ALA A 201 -16.99 -0.57 -12.69
N GLU A 202 -16.71 -0.86 -11.41
CA GLU A 202 -17.43 -0.34 -10.25
C GLU A 202 -17.31 1.19 -10.15
N ASP A 203 -16.13 1.74 -10.44
CA ASP A 203 -15.93 3.18 -10.48
C ASP A 203 -16.76 3.85 -11.58
N ARG A 204 -16.78 3.24 -12.78
CA ARG A 204 -17.60 3.73 -13.90
C ARG A 204 -19.09 3.66 -13.59
N THR A 205 -19.59 2.61 -12.94
CA THR A 205 -21.01 2.53 -12.58
C THR A 205 -21.37 3.58 -11.53
N TYR A 206 -20.54 3.75 -10.50
CA TYR A 206 -20.70 4.80 -9.50
C TYR A 206 -20.77 6.20 -10.12
N CYS A 207 -19.80 6.54 -10.99
CA CYS A 207 -19.76 7.83 -11.65
C CYS A 207 -20.98 8.07 -12.54
N ARG A 208 -21.42 7.05 -13.30
CA ARG A 208 -22.63 7.16 -14.15
C ARG A 208 -23.89 7.41 -13.33
N GLU A 209 -24.04 6.76 -12.18
CA GLU A 209 -25.20 6.94 -11.31
C GLU A 209 -25.21 8.32 -10.65
N ARG A 210 -24.09 8.75 -10.07
CA ARG A 210 -23.97 10.08 -9.47
C ARG A 210 -24.16 11.19 -10.49
N ASN A 211 -23.53 11.08 -11.65
CA ASN A 211 -23.67 12.10 -12.69
C ASN A 211 -25.08 12.15 -13.28
N ARG A 212 -25.81 11.02 -13.32
CA ARG A 212 -27.23 11.02 -13.71
C ARG A 212 -28.10 11.76 -12.71
N GLN A 213 -27.85 11.60 -11.39
CA GLN A 213 -28.54 12.37 -10.35
C GLN A 213 -28.23 13.87 -10.46
N ALA A 214 -26.96 14.23 -10.65
CA ALA A 214 -26.53 15.61 -10.88
C ALA A 214 -27.17 16.22 -12.14
N GLN A 215 -27.24 15.45 -13.24
CA GLN A 215 -27.91 15.85 -14.47
C GLN A 215 -29.41 16.10 -14.25
N GLN A 216 -30.07 15.25 -13.45
CA GLN A 216 -31.49 15.41 -13.11
C GLN A 216 -31.72 16.70 -12.32
N GLN A 217 -30.90 16.98 -11.30
CA GLN A 217 -30.97 18.26 -10.55
C GLN A 217 -30.80 19.47 -11.46
N VAL A 218 -29.89 19.40 -12.43
CA VAL A 218 -29.70 20.46 -13.44
C VAL A 218 -30.96 20.64 -14.29
N GLN A 219 -31.60 19.55 -14.74
CA GLN A 219 -32.81 19.64 -15.55
C GLN A 219 -34.00 20.19 -14.74
N ASP A 220 -34.15 19.76 -13.49
CA ASP A 220 -35.19 20.28 -12.60
C ASP A 220 -34.98 21.78 -12.32
N ALA A 221 -33.74 22.23 -12.12
CA ALA A 221 -33.43 23.65 -11.96
C ALA A 221 -33.75 24.46 -13.23
N ILE A 222 -33.44 23.92 -14.42
CA ILE A 222 -33.83 24.54 -15.69
C ILE A 222 -35.35 24.64 -15.81
N ARG A 223 -36.08 23.58 -15.43
CA ARG A 223 -37.55 23.58 -15.42
C ARG A 223 -38.10 24.68 -14.49
N THR A 224 -37.59 24.79 -13.26
CA THR A 224 -37.97 25.85 -12.31
C THR A 224 -37.71 27.26 -12.87
N ILE A 225 -36.63 27.46 -13.64
CA ILE A 225 -36.37 28.75 -14.29
C ILE A 225 -37.39 29.03 -15.40
N ARG A 226 -37.81 28.01 -16.16
CA ARG A 226 -38.78 28.14 -17.27
C ARG A 226 -40.19 28.42 -16.75
N GLU A 227 -40.64 27.61 -15.79
CA GLU A 227 -42.02 27.63 -15.29
C GLU A 227 -42.23 28.69 -14.19
N GLY A 228 -41.14 29.19 -13.62
CA GLY A 228 -41.16 30.03 -12.42
C GLY A 228 -41.20 29.18 -11.15
N GLY A 229 -40.89 29.80 -10.01
CA GLY A 229 -40.79 29.13 -8.72
C GLY A 229 -39.53 29.49 -7.95
N VAL A 230 -39.22 28.72 -6.91
CA VAL A 230 -38.05 28.96 -6.05
C VAL A 230 -36.94 27.98 -6.42
N LEU A 231 -35.81 28.50 -6.88
CA LEU A 231 -34.60 27.72 -7.12
C LEU A 231 -33.66 27.84 -5.92
N GLN A 232 -33.38 26.71 -5.27
CA GLN A 232 -32.44 26.62 -4.16
C GLN A 232 -30.99 26.66 -4.67
N ASN A 233 -30.07 27.22 -3.89
CA ASN A 233 -28.64 27.27 -4.21
C ASN A 233 -27.95 25.96 -3.81
N ASP A 234 -28.44 24.85 -4.34
CA ASP A 234 -27.90 23.53 -4.04
C ASP A 234 -26.56 23.31 -4.75
N THR A 235 -25.73 22.45 -4.14
CA THR A 235 -24.47 22.02 -4.77
C THR A 235 -24.74 20.88 -5.74
N VAL A 236 -24.30 21.03 -6.98
CA VAL A 236 -24.26 19.97 -7.97
C VAL A 236 -22.83 19.49 -8.10
N GLU A 237 -22.65 18.18 -8.08
CA GLU A 237 -21.34 17.54 -8.12
C GLU A 237 -21.26 16.52 -9.25
N PHE A 238 -20.21 16.62 -10.08
CA PHE A 238 -19.93 15.70 -11.17
C PHE A 238 -18.63 14.95 -10.93
N TYR A 239 -18.64 13.64 -11.14
CA TYR A 239 -17.54 12.73 -10.87
C TYR A 239 -16.85 12.29 -12.17
N ARG A 240 -15.52 12.39 -12.19
CA ARG A 240 -14.64 11.82 -13.24
C ARG A 240 -14.13 10.44 -12.83
N SER A 241 -13.92 10.26 -11.53
CA SER A 241 -13.73 8.99 -10.83
C SER A 241 -14.34 9.11 -9.43
N ARG A 242 -14.42 8.02 -8.68
CA ARG A 242 -14.89 7.98 -7.29
C ARG A 242 -14.12 8.91 -6.36
N TYR A 243 -12.90 9.28 -6.72
CA TYR A 243 -12.03 10.14 -5.92
C TYR A 243 -11.69 11.47 -6.61
N ASP A 244 -12.26 11.74 -7.79
CA ASP A 244 -12.09 13.00 -8.52
C ASP A 244 -13.46 13.52 -8.94
N SER A 245 -13.92 14.56 -8.25
CA SER A 245 -15.19 15.22 -8.48
C SER A 245 -15.04 16.74 -8.55
N SER A 246 -15.98 17.38 -9.23
CA SER A 246 -16.11 18.83 -9.28
C SER A 246 -17.48 19.22 -8.75
N ALA A 247 -17.50 19.86 -7.58
CA ALA A 247 -18.70 20.40 -6.94
C ALA A 247 -18.82 21.90 -7.18
N CYS A 248 -20.02 22.38 -7.49
CA CYS A 248 -20.30 23.81 -7.59
C CYS A 248 -21.78 24.13 -7.36
N SER A 249 -22.08 25.38 -7.02
CA SER A 249 -23.46 25.89 -6.95
C SER A 249 -24.21 25.65 -8.26
N ILE A 250 -25.46 25.21 -8.19
CA ILE A 250 -26.35 25.05 -9.35
C ILE A 250 -26.46 26.33 -10.18
N PHE A 251 -26.49 27.50 -9.52
CA PHE A 251 -26.52 28.79 -10.21
C PHE A 251 -25.24 29.03 -11.02
N LEU A 252 -24.08 28.78 -10.42
CA LEU A 252 -22.80 28.95 -11.12
C LEU A 252 -22.63 27.93 -12.25
N TYR A 253 -23.09 26.69 -12.04
CA TYR A 253 -23.11 25.67 -13.08
C TYR A 253 -23.95 26.12 -14.29
N LEU A 254 -25.19 26.56 -14.05
CA LEU A 254 -26.10 27.03 -15.10
C LEU A 254 -25.57 28.29 -15.78
N MET A 255 -25.09 29.28 -15.03
CA MET A 255 -24.49 30.49 -15.61
C MET A 255 -23.32 30.15 -16.53
N ARG A 256 -22.46 29.20 -16.16
CA ARG A 256 -21.38 28.73 -17.03
C ARG A 256 -21.92 27.99 -18.26
N ARG A 257 -22.92 27.12 -18.10
CA ARG A 257 -23.56 26.36 -19.20
C ARG A 257 -24.18 27.28 -20.25
N TYR A 258 -24.87 28.34 -19.82
CA TYR A 258 -25.53 29.33 -20.70
C TYR A 258 -24.65 30.54 -21.01
N GLN A 259 -23.33 30.46 -20.73
CA GLN A 259 -22.35 31.49 -21.07
C GLN A 259 -22.68 32.88 -20.50
N VAL A 260 -23.29 32.94 -19.32
CA VAL A 260 -23.51 34.17 -18.58
C VAL A 260 -22.26 34.51 -17.79
N ASP A 261 -21.61 35.62 -18.13
CA ASP A 261 -20.43 36.10 -17.41
C ASP A 261 -20.80 36.58 -15.99
N VAL A 262 -20.10 36.04 -14.98
CA VAL A 262 -20.32 36.32 -13.57
C VAL A 262 -19.02 36.81 -12.95
N PRO A 263 -18.94 38.07 -12.50
CA PRO A 263 -17.73 38.59 -11.84
C PRO A 263 -17.34 37.76 -10.62
N LEU A 264 -16.03 37.61 -10.36
CA LEU A 264 -15.49 36.79 -9.25
C LEU A 264 -16.12 37.15 -7.89
N ARG A 265 -16.33 38.44 -7.62
CA ARG A 265 -16.97 38.91 -6.38
C ARG A 265 -18.41 38.41 -6.25
N THR A 266 -19.13 38.29 -7.36
CA THR A 266 -20.49 37.76 -7.41
C THR A 266 -20.48 36.24 -7.26
N GLN A 267 -19.50 35.53 -7.84
CA GLN A 267 -19.33 34.09 -7.61
C GLN A 267 -19.08 33.77 -6.13
N GLY A 268 -18.19 34.53 -5.48
CA GLY A 268 -17.95 34.41 -4.04
C GLY A 268 -19.20 34.73 -3.20
N TRP A 269 -20.02 35.68 -3.63
CA TRP A 269 -21.30 35.98 -2.96
C TRP A 269 -22.32 34.83 -3.11
N ILE A 270 -22.42 34.23 -4.31
CA ILE A 270 -23.28 33.06 -4.54
C ILE A 270 -22.87 31.91 -3.62
N ASN A 271 -21.59 31.56 -3.57
CA ASN A 271 -21.11 30.42 -2.78
C ASN A 271 -21.28 30.60 -1.27
N ASN A 272 -21.16 31.83 -0.75
CA ASN A 272 -21.10 32.06 0.69
C ASN A 272 -22.38 32.65 1.31
N LYS A 273 -23.29 33.18 0.48
CA LYS A 273 -24.42 33.99 0.97
C LYS A 273 -25.75 33.62 0.34
N LEU A 274 -25.83 33.24 -0.93
CA LEU A 274 -27.11 32.93 -1.57
C LEU A 274 -27.71 31.64 -1.00
N ALA A 275 -28.98 31.68 -0.60
CA ALA A 275 -29.76 30.52 -0.18
C ALA A 275 -30.70 30.06 -1.30
N ALA A 276 -31.49 30.99 -1.87
CA ALA A 276 -32.41 30.69 -2.96
C ALA A 276 -32.73 31.95 -3.79
N ALA A 277 -33.24 31.75 -5.00
CA ALA A 277 -33.80 32.81 -5.83
C ALA A 277 -35.19 32.43 -6.32
N THR A 278 -36.14 33.35 -6.19
CA THR A 278 -37.49 33.20 -6.75
C THR A 278 -37.53 33.79 -8.15
N ILE A 279 -38.03 33.02 -9.11
CA ILE A 279 -38.27 33.40 -10.49
C ILE A 279 -39.78 33.58 -10.69
N ALA A 280 -40.20 34.74 -11.17
CA ALA A 280 -41.58 35.04 -11.54
C ALA A 280 -41.59 35.98 -12.76
N ASP A 281 -42.54 35.79 -13.68
CA ASP A 281 -42.69 36.62 -14.90
C ASP A 281 -41.40 36.75 -15.73
N GLY A 282 -40.63 35.66 -15.87
CA GLY A 282 -39.38 35.65 -16.65
C GLY A 282 -38.24 36.49 -16.05
N ARG A 283 -38.32 36.86 -14.77
CA ARG A 283 -37.28 37.63 -14.05
C ARG A 283 -37.08 37.13 -12.62
N CYS A 284 -35.92 37.45 -12.05
CA CYS A 284 -35.65 37.23 -10.64
C CYS A 284 -36.45 38.24 -9.78
N SER A 285 -37.40 37.75 -8.98
CA SER A 285 -38.33 38.56 -8.20
C SER A 285 -37.92 38.72 -6.74
N HIS A 286 -37.35 37.68 -6.13
CA HIS A 286 -36.95 37.69 -4.73
C HIS A 286 -35.67 36.85 -4.49
N LEU A 287 -34.88 37.23 -3.48
CA LEU A 287 -33.65 36.54 -3.09
C LEU A 287 -33.67 36.19 -1.61
N GLN A 288 -33.36 34.95 -1.29
CA GLN A 288 -33.07 34.50 0.06
C GLN A 288 -31.55 34.38 0.21
N PHE A 289 -30.96 35.02 1.22
CA PHE A 289 -29.52 34.98 1.45
C PHE A 289 -29.17 35.15 2.93
N TRP A 290 -28.04 34.57 3.33
CA TRP A 290 -27.53 34.58 4.69
C TRP A 290 -26.73 35.87 4.99
N GLY A 291 -27.06 36.58 6.06
CA GLY A 291 -26.35 37.79 6.47
C GLY A 291 -26.91 38.48 7.71
N HIS A 292 -26.13 39.38 8.30
CA HIS A 292 -26.62 40.32 9.33
C HIS A 292 -27.42 41.45 8.67
N GLY A 293 -28.35 42.08 9.41
CA GLY A 293 -29.41 42.98 8.91
C GLY A 293 -29.03 44.22 8.09
N ARG A 294 -27.75 44.42 7.74
CA ARG A 294 -27.27 45.45 6.79
C ARG A 294 -26.68 44.89 5.48
N ASN A 295 -26.64 43.57 5.29
CA ASN A 295 -26.16 42.97 4.05
C ASN A 295 -27.15 43.25 2.91
N ARG A 296 -26.66 43.85 1.82
CA ARG A 296 -27.46 44.17 0.65
C ARG A 296 -27.47 43.00 -0.33
N ALA A 297 -28.64 42.74 -0.91
CA ALA A 297 -28.80 41.85 -2.05
C ALA A 297 -27.87 42.27 -3.21
N SER A 298 -27.25 41.29 -3.87
CA SER A 298 -26.33 41.56 -4.97
C SER A 298 -27.09 41.96 -6.23
N ARG A 299 -27.09 43.25 -6.58
CA ARG A 299 -27.67 43.74 -7.86
C ARG A 299 -27.05 43.04 -9.07
N ARG A 300 -25.74 42.81 -9.02
CA ARG A 300 -25.01 42.08 -10.07
C ARG A 300 -25.48 40.63 -10.20
N PHE A 301 -25.86 39.98 -9.12
CA PHE A 301 -26.46 38.64 -9.19
C PHE A 301 -27.81 38.67 -9.90
N VAL A 302 -28.68 39.62 -9.56
CA VAL A 302 -29.99 39.80 -10.22
C VAL A 302 -29.83 40.02 -11.72
N ASP A 303 -28.86 40.84 -12.14
CA ASP A 303 -28.55 41.05 -13.56
C ASP A 303 -28.13 39.74 -14.26
N CYS A 304 -27.24 38.96 -13.62
CA CYS A 304 -26.80 37.67 -14.15
C CYS A 304 -27.95 36.66 -14.22
N MET A 305 -28.82 36.63 -13.20
CA MET A 305 -30.00 35.77 -13.17
C MET A 305 -30.99 36.11 -14.28
N ASN A 306 -31.26 37.39 -14.50
CA ASN A 306 -32.17 37.80 -15.58
C ASN A 306 -31.59 37.44 -16.96
N LYS A 307 -30.26 37.54 -17.15
CA LYS A 307 -29.60 37.05 -18.37
C LYS A 307 -29.75 35.53 -18.53
N LEU A 308 -29.54 34.78 -17.45
CA LEU A 308 -29.71 33.32 -17.43
C LEU A 308 -31.16 32.92 -17.77
N THR A 309 -32.16 33.54 -17.14
CA THR A 309 -33.57 33.25 -17.40
C THR A 309 -33.93 33.50 -18.86
N ARG A 310 -33.47 34.62 -19.46
CA ARG A 310 -33.68 34.88 -20.89
C ARG A 310 -33.02 33.84 -21.79
N ALA A 311 -31.79 33.43 -21.47
CA ALA A 311 -31.07 32.41 -22.26
C ALA A 311 -31.78 31.04 -22.19
N VAL A 312 -32.28 30.65 -21.01
CA VAL A 312 -33.03 29.41 -20.80
C VAL A 312 -34.37 29.41 -21.56
N LEU A 313 -35.07 30.55 -21.57
CA LEU A 313 -36.35 30.71 -22.29
C LEU A 313 -36.14 30.72 -23.81
N ALA A 314 -35.10 31.39 -24.31
CA ALA A 314 -34.78 31.39 -25.74
C ALA A 314 -34.40 30.00 -26.27
N GLU A 315 -33.76 29.15 -25.46
CA GLU A 315 -33.50 27.75 -25.82
C GLU A 315 -34.81 26.94 -26.00
N GLN A 316 -35.85 27.23 -25.20
CA GLN A 316 -37.15 26.56 -25.29
C GLN A 316 -37.90 26.91 -26.59
N GLU A 317 -37.87 28.17 -27.02
CA GLU A 317 -38.50 28.62 -28.25
C GLU A 317 -37.86 27.97 -29.49
N ASN A 318 -36.54 27.82 -29.50
CA ASN A 318 -35.82 27.14 -30.58
C ASN A 318 -36.11 25.63 -30.67
N VAL A 319 -36.39 24.96 -29.54
CA VAL A 319 -36.76 23.53 -29.52
C VAL A 319 -38.20 23.30 -29.99
N CYS A 320 -39.13 24.21 -29.69
CA CYS A 320 -40.51 24.16 -30.20
C CYS A 320 -40.63 24.57 -31.68
N GLY A 321 -39.73 25.41 -32.19
CA GLY A 321 -39.75 25.91 -33.58
C GLY A 321 -39.38 24.88 -34.66
N THR A 322 -38.81 23.72 -34.30
CA THR A 322 -38.38 22.67 -35.25
C THR A 322 -39.39 21.55 -35.49
N SER A 323 -40.55 21.56 -34.84
CA SER A 323 -41.61 20.55 -35.05
C SER A 323 -42.84 21.13 -35.78
N GLY A 324 -42.67 21.62 -37.00
CA GLY A 324 -43.80 22.17 -37.76
C GLY A 324 -43.52 22.56 -39.20
N SER A 325 -43.46 21.58 -40.11
CA SER A 325 -43.87 21.75 -41.51
C SER A 325 -44.19 20.37 -42.11
N PRO A 326 -45.46 20.03 -42.39
CA PRO A 326 -45.78 18.91 -43.25
C PRO A 326 -45.49 19.28 -44.72
N PRO A 327 -45.00 18.35 -45.56
CA PRO A 327 -44.85 18.62 -46.99
C PRO A 327 -46.23 18.85 -47.62
N SER A 328 -46.29 19.86 -48.49
CA SER A 328 -47.46 20.20 -49.31
C SER A 328 -47.72 19.18 -50.40
#